data_AF-A0A5B7A6U8-F1
#
_entry.id   AF-A0A5B7A6U8-F1
#
_cell.length_a   1.000
_cell.length_b   1.000
_cell.length_c   1.000
_cell.angle_alpha   90.00
_cell.angle_beta   90.00
_cell.angle_gamma   90.00
#
_symmetry.space_group_name_H-M   'P 1'
#
loop_
_entity.id
_entity.type
_entity.pdbx_description
1 polymer ?
#
loop_
_entity_poly.entity_id
_entity_poly.type
_entity_poly.pdbx_seq_one_letter_code
_entity_poly.pdbx_strand_id
1 'polypeptide(L)'
;YCIDRMLEDFLKIKWVGECIEKGQKITKFIYNRIWLLNLVKKEFTGGQELLRPSVTRHASSFATLQSLLDHRIGLKKMLQSNKWLSSRLSKSDEGKEVEKIVLNATFWKKMQYVRKSVDPVVQLLQKVNSDESLSMPSIYNDMYRAKLAIKTNHGGDAHKYGHFWSVIDNHWNSLFHHPLYLSAYFLNPSYQYRPDFVAHPDVVRGLNACIVRLEPDNARRISASMQISEFGSARADFGTDLAISTRTDVNPASWWQQHGINCLELQRIAVRILSQTCSSFGCEHTWSIYDQIHSQRCNHLAQKKLNDFIYVHYNLRLRERQIRKRSSDSISLDNVLQESLLLDWIVEPEKQALQEDEDILYNEMEQADAYENDLIEYEDGNVEARKGSMELVTLADVEPLDVNPANNAGAATDDDADLNFLDDDLSD
;
A
#
# COMPACT_ATOMS: atom_id res chain seq x y z
N TYR A 1 -4.57 9.28 3.33
CA TYR A 1 -5.36 10.25 2.55
C TYR A 1 -4.64 10.88 1.35
N CYS A 2 -3.73 11.85 1.51
CA CYS A 2 -3.31 12.72 0.39
C CYS A 2 -2.62 11.98 -0.77
N ILE A 3 -1.73 11.04 -0.46
CA ILE A 3 -1.08 10.20 -1.49
C ILE A 3 -2.12 9.34 -2.22
N ASP A 4 -3.14 8.86 -1.50
CA ASP A 4 -4.22 8.10 -2.11
C ASP A 4 -5.08 8.95 -3.07
N ARG A 5 -5.29 10.23 -2.75
CA ARG A 5 -5.92 11.18 -3.67
C ARG A 5 -5.09 11.44 -4.93
N MET A 6 -3.76 11.43 -4.83
CA MET A 6 -2.89 11.47 -6.02
C MET A 6 -3.10 10.22 -6.89
N LEU A 7 -3.21 9.04 -6.28
CA LEU A 7 -3.51 7.80 -7.01
C LEU A 7 -4.89 7.85 -7.68
N GLU A 8 -5.90 8.38 -7.00
CA GLU A 8 -7.23 8.62 -7.60
C GLU A 8 -7.13 9.54 -8.83
N ASP A 9 -6.39 10.64 -8.73
CA ASP A 9 -6.26 11.58 -9.84
C ASP A 9 -5.39 11.03 -10.98
N PHE A 10 -4.46 10.11 -10.70
CA PHE A 10 -3.81 9.34 -11.77
C PHE A 10 -4.80 8.48 -12.55
N LEU A 11 -5.81 7.89 -11.91
CA LEU A 11 -6.85 7.12 -12.61
C LEU A 11 -7.69 7.99 -13.56
N LYS A 12 -7.77 9.30 -13.31
CA LYS A 12 -8.49 10.27 -14.17
C LYS A 12 -7.71 10.66 -15.42
N ILE A 13 -6.43 10.30 -15.50
CA ILE A 13 -5.64 10.47 -16.72
C ILE A 13 -6.19 9.48 -17.77
N LYS A 14 -6.66 9.98 -18.92
CA LYS A 14 -7.40 9.21 -19.94
C LYS A 14 -6.78 7.83 -20.24
N TRP A 15 -5.51 7.79 -20.64
CA TRP A 15 -4.84 6.52 -20.99
C TRP A 15 -4.58 5.61 -19.78
N VAL A 16 -4.49 6.15 -18.56
CA VAL A 16 -4.41 5.36 -17.33
C VAL A 16 -5.77 4.72 -17.05
N GLY A 17 -6.85 5.51 -17.12
CA GLY A 17 -8.23 5.05 -17.00
C GLY A 17 -8.55 3.93 -17.98
N GLU A 18 -8.20 4.09 -19.26
CA GLU A 18 -8.36 3.03 -20.27
C GLU A 18 -7.63 1.73 -19.93
N CYS A 19 -6.42 1.81 -19.35
CA CYS A 19 -5.68 0.62 -18.94
C CYS A 19 -6.40 -0.11 -17.79
N ILE A 20 -6.98 0.66 -16.87
CA ILE A 20 -7.71 0.14 -15.71
C ILE A 20 -9.02 -0.50 -16.17
N GLU A 21 -9.81 0.16 -17.01
CA GLU A 21 -11.06 -0.37 -17.56
C GLU A 21 -10.83 -1.68 -18.33
N LYS A 22 -9.80 -1.74 -19.19
CA LYS A 22 -9.43 -2.96 -19.91
C LYS A 22 -8.96 -4.06 -18.96
N GLY A 23 -8.21 -3.71 -17.92
CA GLY A 23 -7.83 -4.65 -16.85
C GLY A 23 -9.04 -5.21 -16.11
N GLN A 24 -10.00 -4.36 -15.76
CA GLN A 24 -11.25 -4.75 -15.11
C GLN A 24 -12.08 -5.69 -15.99
N LYS A 25 -12.17 -5.44 -17.30
CA LYS A 25 -12.84 -6.36 -18.22
C LYS A 25 -12.23 -7.76 -18.20
N ILE A 26 -10.91 -7.87 -18.15
CA ILE A 26 -10.21 -9.16 -18.05
C ILE A 26 -10.57 -9.85 -16.73
N THR A 27 -10.46 -9.13 -15.60
CA THR A 27 -10.70 -9.76 -14.28
C THR A 27 -12.16 -10.12 -14.08
N LYS A 28 -13.12 -9.25 -14.43
CA LYS A 28 -14.55 -9.57 -14.31
C LYS A 28 -14.91 -10.79 -15.12
N PHE A 29 -14.42 -10.89 -16.36
CA PHE A 29 -14.67 -12.05 -17.21
C PHE A 29 -14.14 -13.35 -16.59
N ILE A 30 -12.97 -13.32 -15.96
CA ILE A 30 -12.36 -14.48 -15.30
C ILE A 30 -13.09 -14.83 -13.99
N TYR A 31 -13.28 -13.86 -13.09
CA TYR A 31 -13.79 -14.09 -11.75
C TYR A 31 -15.29 -14.39 -11.72
N ASN A 32 -16.06 -13.92 -12.71
CA ASN A 32 -17.50 -14.24 -12.82
C ASN A 32 -17.78 -15.62 -13.44
N ARG A 33 -16.75 -16.44 -13.67
CA ARG A 33 -16.85 -17.77 -14.28
C ARG A 33 -15.98 -18.76 -13.51
N ILE A 34 -16.59 -19.54 -12.63
CA ILE A 34 -15.89 -20.50 -11.74
C ILE A 34 -14.92 -21.41 -12.51
N TRP A 35 -15.34 -21.94 -13.66
CA TRP A 35 -14.49 -22.77 -14.51
C TRP A 35 -13.23 -22.04 -15.00
N LEU A 36 -13.39 -20.80 -15.47
CA LEU A 36 -12.30 -20.00 -16.02
C LEU A 36 -11.33 -19.55 -14.94
N LEU A 37 -11.85 -19.10 -13.79
CA LEU A 37 -11.04 -18.77 -12.62
C LEU A 37 -10.18 -19.97 -12.19
N ASN A 38 -10.78 -21.15 -12.08
CA ASN A 38 -10.07 -22.38 -11.73
C ASN A 38 -9.01 -22.76 -12.76
N LEU A 39 -9.32 -22.60 -14.06
CA LEU A 39 -8.37 -22.85 -15.15
C LEU A 39 -7.16 -21.93 -15.05
N VAL A 40 -7.39 -20.62 -14.96
CA VAL A 40 -6.33 -19.60 -14.81
C VAL A 40 -5.46 -19.91 -13.60
N LYS A 41 -6.10 -20.10 -12.45
CA LYS A 41 -5.42 -20.28 -11.16
C LYS A 41 -4.57 -21.54 -11.15
N LYS A 42 -5.10 -22.68 -11.61
CA LYS A 42 -4.38 -23.97 -11.54
C LYS A 42 -3.29 -24.10 -12.60
N GLU A 43 -3.53 -23.62 -13.81
CA GLU A 43 -2.68 -23.97 -14.97
C GLU A 43 -1.81 -22.81 -15.47
N PHE A 44 -2.15 -21.55 -15.16
CA PHE A 44 -1.52 -20.39 -15.80
C PHE A 44 -0.95 -19.35 -14.84
N THR A 45 -1.35 -19.35 -13.56
CA THR A 45 -0.79 -18.46 -12.53
C THR A 45 -0.11 -19.19 -11.37
N GLY A 46 -0.01 -20.52 -11.43
CA GLY A 46 0.65 -21.32 -10.38
C GLY A 46 -0.02 -21.18 -9.00
N GLY A 47 -1.34 -21.02 -8.99
CA GLY A 47 -2.14 -20.85 -7.77
C GLY A 47 -2.31 -19.40 -7.31
N GLN A 48 -1.65 -18.43 -7.96
CA GLN A 48 -1.71 -17.03 -7.57
C GLN A 48 -3.00 -16.34 -8.05
N GLU A 49 -3.53 -15.46 -7.20
CA GLU A 49 -4.65 -14.56 -7.53
C GLU A 49 -4.19 -13.41 -8.44
N LEU A 50 -5.05 -13.03 -9.40
CA LEU A 50 -4.82 -11.85 -10.22
C LEU A 50 -5.13 -10.57 -9.44
N LEU A 51 -6.20 -10.59 -8.63
CA LEU A 51 -6.56 -9.46 -7.78
C LEU A 51 -5.57 -9.31 -6.62
N ARG A 52 -5.05 -8.09 -6.44
CA ARG A 52 -4.09 -7.77 -5.37
C ARG A 52 -4.61 -6.62 -4.52
N PRO A 53 -5.32 -6.94 -3.43
CA PRO A 53 -5.67 -5.94 -2.45
C PRO A 53 -4.40 -5.26 -1.89
N SER A 54 -4.48 -3.95 -1.71
CA SER A 54 -3.43 -3.11 -1.14
C SER A 54 -4.04 -2.24 -0.03
N VAL A 55 -3.27 -1.28 0.48
CA VAL A 55 -3.71 -0.43 1.58
C VAL A 55 -4.93 0.41 1.24
N THR A 56 -5.22 0.74 -0.03
CA THR A 56 -6.39 1.56 -0.40
C THR A 56 -7.06 1.03 -1.66
N ARG A 57 -8.27 1.48 -1.98
CA ARG A 57 -8.94 1.12 -3.26
C ARG A 57 -8.12 1.51 -4.47
N HIS A 58 -7.57 2.74 -4.49
CA HIS A 58 -6.78 3.22 -5.61
C HIS A 58 -5.43 2.48 -5.71
N ALA A 59 -4.76 2.24 -4.58
CA ALA A 59 -3.53 1.43 -4.57
C ALA A 59 -3.80 -0.03 -4.97
N SER A 60 -4.93 -0.61 -4.56
CA SER A 60 -5.34 -1.97 -4.97
C SER A 60 -5.54 -2.07 -6.48
N SER A 61 -6.07 -1.01 -7.10
CA SER A 61 -6.23 -0.95 -8.55
C SER A 61 -4.88 -1.01 -9.28
N PHE A 62 -3.89 -0.24 -8.83
CA PHE A 62 -2.53 -0.29 -9.40
C PHE A 62 -1.77 -1.58 -9.07
N ALA A 63 -1.95 -2.15 -7.87
CA ALA A 63 -1.38 -3.44 -7.50
C ALA A 63 -1.97 -4.59 -8.35
N THR A 64 -3.28 -4.54 -8.64
CA THR A 64 -3.94 -5.50 -9.52
C THR A 64 -3.46 -5.35 -10.97
N LEU A 65 -3.26 -4.11 -11.44
CA LEU A 65 -2.67 -3.86 -12.75
C LEU A 65 -1.25 -4.43 -12.88
N GLN A 66 -0.42 -4.28 -11.83
CA GLN A 66 0.89 -4.93 -11.75
C GLN A 66 0.77 -6.45 -11.82
N SER A 67 -0.15 -7.05 -11.06
CA SER A 67 -0.40 -8.50 -11.09
C SER A 67 -0.83 -9.01 -12.48
N LEU A 68 -1.67 -8.27 -13.20
CA LEU A 68 -2.04 -8.60 -14.57
C LEU A 68 -0.83 -8.58 -15.52
N LEU A 69 0.07 -7.61 -15.36
CA LEU A 69 1.31 -7.55 -16.12
C LEU A 69 2.23 -8.75 -15.84
N ASP A 70 2.38 -9.11 -14.57
CA ASP A 70 3.22 -10.24 -14.15
C ASP A 70 2.69 -11.57 -14.73
N HIS A 71 1.36 -11.71 -14.78
CA HIS A 71 0.69 -12.89 -15.33
C HIS A 71 0.39 -12.80 -16.84
N ARG A 72 0.85 -11.75 -17.54
CA ARG A 72 0.53 -11.54 -18.98
C ARG A 72 0.82 -12.75 -19.86
N ILE A 73 1.93 -13.44 -19.61
CA ILE A 73 2.35 -14.59 -20.40
C ILE A 73 1.41 -15.77 -20.14
N GLY A 74 1.04 -15.99 -18.87
CA GLY A 74 0.07 -17.00 -18.48
C GLY A 74 -1.30 -16.76 -19.11
N LEU A 75 -1.79 -15.51 -19.07
CA LEU A 75 -3.06 -15.11 -19.68
C LEU A 75 -3.06 -15.32 -21.20
N LYS A 76 -1.98 -14.95 -21.90
CA LYS A 76 -1.85 -15.22 -23.34
C LYS A 76 -1.86 -16.72 -23.65
N LYS A 77 -1.12 -17.53 -22.88
CA LYS A 77 -1.10 -18.98 -23.04
C LYS A 77 -2.47 -19.62 -22.78
N MET A 78 -3.22 -19.11 -21.80
CA MET A 78 -4.56 -19.58 -21.50
C MET A 78 -5.48 -19.42 -22.72
N LEU A 79 -5.49 -18.24 -23.35
CA LEU A 79 -6.30 -17.97 -24.54
C LEU A 79 -5.84 -18.74 -25.79
N GLN A 80 -4.63 -19.27 -25.78
CA GLN A 80 -4.12 -20.12 -26.87
C GLN A 80 -4.27 -21.61 -26.56
N SER A 81 -4.83 -21.97 -25.41
CA SER A 81 -4.95 -23.37 -24.99
C SER A 81 -6.11 -24.09 -25.70
N ASN A 82 -5.95 -25.39 -25.95
CA ASN A 82 -7.03 -26.22 -26.50
C ASN A 82 -8.30 -26.19 -25.63
N LYS A 83 -8.14 -26.11 -24.29
CA LYS A 83 -9.25 -25.98 -23.35
C LYS A 83 -10.07 -24.71 -23.61
N TRP A 84 -9.39 -23.56 -23.79
CA TRP A 84 -10.06 -22.31 -24.18
C TRP A 84 -10.73 -22.41 -25.55
N LEU A 85 -9.98 -22.85 -26.57
CA LEU A 85 -10.48 -22.93 -27.96
C LEU A 85 -11.71 -23.83 -28.09
N SER A 86 -11.77 -24.91 -27.30
CA SER A 86 -12.93 -25.82 -27.26
C SER A 86 -14.11 -25.31 -26.43
N SER A 87 -13.90 -24.26 -25.61
CA SER A 87 -14.93 -23.73 -24.71
C SER A 87 -16.01 -22.93 -25.45
N ARG A 88 -17.19 -22.79 -24.84
CA ARG A 88 -18.23 -21.87 -25.33
C ARG A 88 -17.83 -20.40 -25.12
N LEU A 89 -17.00 -20.13 -24.12
CA LEU A 89 -16.55 -18.79 -23.75
C LEU A 89 -15.67 -18.14 -24.83
N SER A 90 -14.89 -18.91 -25.58
CA SER A 90 -14.10 -18.37 -26.70
C SER A 90 -14.95 -17.85 -27.86
N LYS A 91 -16.21 -18.30 -27.95
CA LYS A 91 -17.14 -17.92 -29.02
C LYS A 91 -18.04 -16.75 -28.62
N SER A 92 -18.14 -16.43 -27.33
CA SER A 92 -18.95 -15.30 -26.85
C SER A 92 -18.31 -13.97 -27.22
N ASP A 93 -19.13 -12.92 -27.31
CA ASP A 93 -18.64 -11.59 -27.66
C ASP A 93 -17.72 -11.02 -26.58
N GLU A 94 -18.04 -11.26 -25.31
CA GLU A 94 -17.18 -10.92 -24.16
C GLU A 94 -15.82 -11.64 -24.22
N GLY A 95 -15.81 -12.94 -24.56
CA GLY A 95 -14.58 -13.71 -24.67
C GLY A 95 -13.69 -13.24 -25.80
N LYS A 96 -14.26 -12.91 -26.96
CA LYS A 96 -13.53 -12.31 -28.09
C LYS A 96 -12.98 -10.93 -27.76
N GLU A 97 -13.73 -10.13 -27.00
CA GLU A 97 -13.26 -8.82 -26.55
C GLU A 97 -12.05 -8.95 -25.61
N VAL A 98 -12.14 -9.82 -24.59
CA VAL A 98 -11.02 -10.11 -23.67
C VAL A 98 -9.82 -10.66 -24.42
N GLU A 99 -10.05 -11.56 -25.38
CA GLU A 99 -8.97 -12.11 -26.22
C GLU A 99 -8.28 -11.00 -27.02
N LYS A 100 -9.04 -10.09 -27.64
CA LYS A 100 -8.50 -8.93 -28.34
C LYS A 100 -7.67 -8.03 -27.42
N ILE A 101 -8.11 -7.80 -26.18
CA ILE A 101 -7.36 -7.00 -25.20
C ILE A 101 -6.05 -7.70 -24.82
N VAL A 102 -6.11 -8.98 -24.41
CA VAL A 102 -4.94 -9.73 -23.91
C VAL A 102 -3.92 -10.01 -25.01
N LEU A 103 -4.34 -10.18 -26.26
CA LEU A 103 -3.41 -10.38 -27.38
C LEU A 103 -2.82 -9.06 -27.91
N ASN A 104 -3.40 -7.90 -27.56
CA ASN A 104 -2.92 -6.60 -28.02
C ASN A 104 -1.58 -6.21 -27.37
N ALA A 105 -0.51 -6.13 -28.17
CA ALA A 105 0.82 -5.73 -27.71
C ALA A 105 0.87 -4.26 -27.22
N THR A 106 0.13 -3.35 -27.86
CA THR A 106 0.13 -1.92 -27.47
C THR A 106 -0.51 -1.72 -26.11
N PHE A 107 -1.55 -2.48 -25.77
CA PHE A 107 -2.17 -2.49 -24.44
C PHE A 107 -1.14 -2.81 -23.34
N TRP A 108 -0.35 -3.87 -23.50
CA TRP A 108 0.66 -4.24 -22.50
C TRP A 108 1.81 -3.23 -22.42
N LYS A 109 2.21 -2.62 -23.54
CA LYS A 109 3.18 -1.50 -23.54
C LYS A 109 2.65 -0.30 -22.78
N LYS A 110 1.40 0.14 -23.04
CA LYS A 110 0.74 1.21 -22.26
C LYS A 110 0.69 0.87 -20.78
N MET A 111 0.29 -0.34 -20.44
CA MET A 111 0.15 -0.78 -19.04
C MET A 111 1.50 -0.78 -18.32
N GLN A 112 2.58 -1.24 -18.97
CA GLN A 112 3.94 -1.18 -18.42
C GLN A 112 4.42 0.26 -18.22
N TYR A 113 4.06 1.17 -19.13
CA TYR A 113 4.33 2.59 -18.99
C TYR A 113 3.62 3.19 -17.78
N VAL A 114 2.31 2.96 -17.63
CA VAL A 114 1.50 3.41 -16.48
C VAL A 114 2.10 2.92 -15.16
N ARG A 115 2.44 1.63 -15.10
CA ARG A 115 3.12 1.02 -13.95
C ARG A 115 4.43 1.74 -13.61
N LYS A 116 5.33 1.95 -14.58
CA LYS A 116 6.60 2.68 -14.37
C LYS A 116 6.37 4.12 -13.84
N SER A 117 5.27 4.76 -14.22
CA SER A 117 4.91 6.11 -13.77
C SER A 117 4.32 6.17 -12.37
N VAL A 118 3.54 5.17 -11.96
CA VAL A 118 2.75 5.22 -10.72
C VAL A 118 3.44 4.48 -9.57
N ASP A 119 4.26 3.46 -9.87
CA ASP A 119 4.90 2.59 -8.89
C ASP A 119 5.69 3.34 -7.80
N PRO A 120 6.48 4.40 -8.09
CA PRO A 120 7.19 5.14 -7.04
C PRO A 120 6.25 5.76 -5.98
N VAL A 121 5.04 6.17 -6.37
CA VAL A 121 4.04 6.76 -5.46
C VAL A 121 3.31 5.67 -4.67
N VAL A 122 3.06 4.51 -5.29
CA VAL A 122 2.47 3.34 -4.60
C VAL A 122 3.42 2.78 -3.55
N GLN A 123 4.71 2.65 -3.86
CA GLN A 123 5.74 2.23 -2.91
C GLN A 123 5.86 3.21 -1.74
N LEU A 124 5.80 4.52 -2.02
CA LEU A 124 5.76 5.54 -0.98
C LEU A 124 4.56 5.35 -0.04
N LEU A 125 3.36 5.13 -0.58
CA LEU A 125 2.16 4.89 0.21
C LEU A 125 2.30 3.64 1.09
N GLN A 126 2.85 2.56 0.55
CA GLN A 126 3.13 1.34 1.31
C GLN A 126 4.12 1.60 2.44
N LYS A 127 5.20 2.33 2.18
CA LYS A 127 6.20 2.70 3.19
C LYS A 127 5.61 3.52 4.33
N VAL A 128 4.78 4.52 4.03
CA VAL A 128 4.12 5.37 5.03
C VAL A 128 3.13 4.59 5.91
N ASN A 129 2.57 3.52 5.36
CA ASN A 129 1.65 2.63 6.07
C ASN A 129 2.36 1.47 6.76
N SER A 130 3.62 1.18 6.44
CA SER A 130 4.41 0.16 7.13
C SER A 130 4.75 0.61 8.56
N ASP A 131 4.62 -0.30 9.52
CA ASP A 131 4.63 -0.06 10.97
C ASP A 131 5.97 0.48 11.55
N GLU A 132 6.98 0.73 10.71
CA GLU A 132 8.36 1.00 11.12
C GLU A 132 8.83 2.45 10.98
N SER A 133 8.07 3.35 10.35
CA SER A 133 8.50 4.75 10.24
C SER A 133 7.47 5.72 10.79
N LEU A 134 7.87 6.49 11.82
CA LEU A 134 7.35 7.84 11.98
C LEU A 134 7.59 8.52 10.64
N SER A 135 6.53 8.72 9.88
CA SER A 135 6.59 9.11 8.47
C SER A 135 6.81 10.60 8.29
N MET A 136 6.63 11.39 9.37
CA MET A 136 6.79 12.84 9.34
C MET A 136 8.21 13.29 8.95
N PRO A 137 9.30 12.73 9.53
CA PRO A 137 10.67 13.07 9.14
C PRO A 137 11.06 12.66 7.72
N SER A 138 10.37 11.69 7.10
CA SER A 138 10.79 11.09 5.83
C SER A 138 9.95 11.50 4.63
N ILE A 139 8.66 11.79 4.83
CA ILE A 139 7.66 11.89 3.77
C ILE A 139 8.00 12.92 2.69
N TYR A 140 8.54 14.08 3.08
CA TYR A 140 8.91 15.12 2.13
C TYR A 140 10.02 14.62 1.18
N ASN A 141 11.08 14.06 1.75
CA ASN A 141 12.17 13.49 0.96
C ASN A 141 11.71 12.29 0.13
N ASP A 142 10.89 11.41 0.70
CA ASP A 142 10.46 10.19 0.04
C ASP A 142 9.56 10.50 -1.18
N MET A 143 8.69 11.50 -1.11
CA MET A 143 7.92 11.95 -2.27
C MET A 143 8.78 12.71 -3.29
N TYR A 144 9.73 13.54 -2.83
CA TYR A 144 10.70 14.16 -3.74
C TYR A 144 11.48 13.10 -4.55
N ARG A 145 11.90 12.02 -3.89
CA ARG A 145 12.51 10.85 -4.52
C ARG A 145 11.56 10.12 -5.46
N ALA A 146 10.28 9.98 -5.10
CA ALA A 146 9.29 9.40 -5.99
C ALA A 146 9.19 10.20 -7.30
N LYS A 147 9.15 11.55 -7.25
CA LYS A 147 9.18 12.38 -8.46
C LYS A 147 10.42 12.13 -9.30
N LEU A 148 11.60 12.12 -8.67
CA LEU A 148 12.86 11.85 -9.37
C LEU A 148 12.87 10.46 -10.01
N ALA A 149 12.38 9.43 -9.31
CA ALA A 149 12.28 8.08 -9.84
C ALA A 149 11.37 8.01 -11.08
N ILE A 150 10.22 8.70 -11.07
CA ILE A 150 9.35 8.80 -12.24
C ILE A 150 10.11 9.44 -13.41
N LYS A 151 10.83 10.53 -13.19
CA LYS A 151 11.63 11.19 -14.23
C LYS A 151 12.68 10.25 -14.80
N THR A 152 13.42 9.54 -13.94
CA THR A 152 14.44 8.58 -14.35
C THR A 152 13.84 7.41 -15.13
N ASN A 153 12.70 6.88 -14.71
CA ASN A 153 11.99 5.78 -15.39
C ASN A 153 11.61 6.09 -16.84
N HIS A 154 11.48 7.39 -17.17
CA HIS A 154 11.13 7.89 -18.50
C HIS A 154 12.29 8.62 -19.19
N GLY A 155 13.54 8.32 -18.80
CA GLY A 155 14.73 8.84 -19.47
C GLY A 155 14.91 10.36 -19.35
N GLY A 156 14.24 11.02 -18.41
CA GLY A 156 14.29 12.47 -18.26
C GLY A 156 13.38 13.25 -19.22
N ASP A 157 12.56 12.56 -20.02
CA ASP A 157 11.66 13.19 -20.99
C ASP A 157 10.38 13.74 -20.30
N ALA A 158 10.31 15.07 -20.20
CA ALA A 158 9.22 15.77 -19.53
C ALA A 158 7.85 15.54 -20.18
N HIS A 159 7.77 15.24 -21.48
CA HIS A 159 6.51 14.95 -22.15
C HIS A 159 5.88 13.65 -21.64
N LYS A 160 6.71 12.69 -21.24
CA LYS A 160 6.25 11.40 -20.72
C LYS A 160 5.72 11.52 -19.29
N TYR A 161 6.53 12.05 -18.37
CA TYR A 161 6.14 12.10 -16.96
C TYR A 161 5.32 13.33 -16.55
N GLY A 162 5.21 14.35 -17.42
CA GLY A 162 4.66 15.66 -17.08
C GLY A 162 3.27 15.63 -16.45
N HIS A 163 2.37 14.80 -16.99
CA HIS A 163 1.01 14.66 -16.44
C HIS A 163 0.99 14.08 -15.02
N PHE A 164 1.84 13.08 -14.74
CA PHE A 164 1.97 12.51 -13.40
C PHE A 164 2.58 13.53 -12.42
N TRP A 165 3.60 14.26 -12.86
CA TRP A 165 4.19 15.34 -12.05
C TRP A 165 3.20 16.45 -11.77
N SER A 166 2.38 16.85 -12.74
CA SER A 166 1.32 17.86 -12.54
C SER A 166 0.33 17.44 -11.45
N VAL A 167 -0.15 16.19 -11.50
CA VAL A 167 -1.02 15.64 -10.45
C VAL A 167 -0.31 15.65 -9.09
N ILE A 168 0.94 15.20 -9.02
CA ILE A 168 1.72 15.25 -7.78
C ILE A 168 1.84 16.68 -7.30
N ASP A 169 2.22 17.63 -8.15
CA ASP A 169 2.46 19.03 -7.81
C ASP A 169 1.21 19.76 -7.31
N ASN A 170 0.05 19.45 -7.87
CA ASN A 170 -1.23 20.02 -7.39
C ASN A 170 -1.54 19.62 -5.94
N HIS A 171 -1.30 18.36 -5.58
CA HIS A 171 -1.45 17.87 -4.20
C HIS A 171 -0.24 18.23 -3.31
N TRP A 172 0.94 18.35 -3.90
CA TRP A 172 2.19 18.70 -3.23
C TRP A 172 2.17 20.14 -2.72
N ASN A 173 1.82 21.07 -3.59
CA ASN A 173 1.79 22.50 -3.30
C ASN A 173 0.74 22.86 -2.23
N SER A 174 -0.37 22.13 -2.18
CA SER A 174 -1.43 22.36 -1.20
C SER A 174 -1.11 21.80 0.19
N LEU A 175 -0.35 20.70 0.28
CA LEU A 175 -0.24 19.93 1.53
C LEU A 175 1.20 19.73 2.03
N PHE A 176 2.16 19.52 1.14
CA PHE A 176 3.55 19.17 1.47
C PHE A 176 4.48 20.39 1.58
N HIS A 177 4.03 21.56 1.12
CA HIS A 177 4.66 22.85 1.44
C HIS A 177 4.28 23.37 2.84
N HIS A 178 3.50 22.62 3.62
CA HIS A 178 3.22 23.01 4.99
C HIS A 178 4.53 23.08 5.80
N PRO A 179 4.77 24.16 6.57
CA PRO A 179 6.03 24.38 7.30
C PRO A 179 6.50 23.19 8.12
N LEU A 180 5.58 22.39 8.65
CA LEU A 180 5.87 21.21 9.46
C LEU A 180 6.64 20.13 8.67
N TYR A 181 6.25 19.80 7.43
CA TYR A 181 6.94 18.79 6.61
C TYR A 181 8.32 19.27 6.19
N LEU A 182 8.41 20.54 5.80
CA LEU A 182 9.66 21.19 5.43
C LEU A 182 10.65 21.23 6.61
N SER A 183 10.16 21.57 7.80
CA SER A 183 10.96 21.56 9.03
C SER A 183 11.42 20.15 9.39
N ALA A 184 10.54 19.15 9.27
CA ALA A 184 10.86 17.77 9.57
C ALA A 184 11.94 17.23 8.62
N TYR A 185 11.88 17.58 7.33
CA TYR A 185 12.92 17.26 6.35
C TYR A 185 14.29 17.86 6.73
N PHE A 186 14.32 19.16 7.06
CA PHE A 186 15.55 19.83 7.47
C PHE A 186 16.14 19.23 8.75
N LEU A 187 15.30 18.99 9.74
CA LEU A 187 15.75 18.50 11.05
C LEU A 187 16.07 17.00 11.04
N ASN A 188 15.88 16.28 9.93
CA ASN A 188 16.21 14.87 9.86
C ASN A 188 17.73 14.68 9.68
N PRO A 189 18.46 14.12 10.68
CA PRO A 189 19.91 13.95 10.60
C PRO A 189 20.32 12.98 9.48
N SER A 190 19.48 12.01 9.12
CA SER A 190 19.78 11.10 8.00
C SER A 190 19.81 11.82 6.65
N TYR A 191 19.21 13.02 6.56
CA TYR A 191 19.14 13.81 5.33
C TYR A 191 20.03 15.02 5.35
N GLN A 192 20.02 15.79 6.43
CA GLN A 192 20.75 17.07 6.56
C GLN A 192 22.23 16.96 6.16
N TYR A 193 22.86 15.82 6.43
CA TYR A 193 24.30 15.61 6.19
C TYR A 193 24.59 14.81 4.92
N ARG A 194 23.59 14.52 4.09
CA ARG A 194 23.83 13.83 2.82
C ARG A 194 24.34 14.82 1.76
N PRO A 195 25.20 14.37 0.82
CA PRO A 195 25.65 15.23 -0.29
C PRO A 195 24.53 15.71 -1.21
N ASP A 196 23.42 14.97 -1.30
CA ASP A 196 22.24 15.26 -2.12
C ASP A 196 21.17 16.06 -1.37
N PHE A 197 21.47 16.58 -0.17
CA PHE A 197 20.53 17.41 0.59
C PHE A 197 20.30 18.77 -0.07
N VAL A 198 19.04 19.17 -0.22
CA VAL A 198 18.69 20.45 -0.84
C VAL A 198 17.90 21.32 0.13
N ALA A 199 18.58 22.29 0.73
CA ALA A 199 17.97 23.32 1.57
C ALA A 199 17.34 24.43 0.72
N HIS A 200 16.24 24.13 0.02
CA HIS A 200 15.50 25.17 -0.70
C HIS A 200 15.09 26.33 0.24
N PRO A 201 14.95 27.56 -0.26
CA PRO A 201 14.52 28.69 0.56
C PRO A 201 13.21 28.44 1.32
N ASP A 202 12.29 27.66 0.73
CA ASP A 202 11.05 27.24 1.40
C ASP A 202 11.30 26.35 2.62
N VAL A 203 12.30 25.47 2.57
CA VAL A 203 12.66 24.58 3.68
C VAL A 203 13.09 25.39 4.89
N VAL A 204 13.98 26.36 4.67
CA VAL A 204 14.47 27.26 5.73
C VAL A 204 13.35 28.17 6.24
N ARG A 205 12.52 28.72 5.35
CA ARG A 205 11.34 29.53 5.73
C ARG A 205 10.34 28.71 6.56
N GLY A 206 10.12 27.46 6.18
CA GLY A 206 9.28 26.51 6.92
C GLY A 206 9.78 26.27 8.33
N LEU A 207 11.08 25.99 8.49
CA LEU A 207 11.71 25.83 9.80
C LEU A 207 11.53 27.06 10.69
N ASN A 208 11.83 28.24 10.17
CA ASN A 208 11.67 29.49 10.92
C ASN A 208 10.21 29.73 11.33
N ALA A 209 9.25 29.45 10.44
CA ALA A 209 7.83 29.57 10.76
C ALA A 209 7.40 28.60 11.87
N CYS A 210 7.91 27.37 11.86
CA CYS A 210 7.67 26.39 12.93
C CYS A 210 8.30 26.82 14.26
N ILE A 211 9.52 27.36 14.24
CA ILE A 211 10.18 27.89 15.45
C ILE A 211 9.37 29.03 16.05
N VAL A 212 8.93 29.99 15.23
CA VAL A 212 8.08 31.11 15.68
C VAL A 212 6.78 30.62 16.30
N ARG A 213 6.15 29.60 15.70
CA ARG A 213 4.86 29.06 16.15
C ARG A 213 4.98 28.20 17.41
N LEU A 214 6.06 27.44 17.57
CA LEU A 214 6.21 26.47 18.65
C LEU A 214 6.86 27.05 19.91
N GLU A 215 7.60 28.15 19.79
CA GLU A 215 8.26 28.82 20.92
C GLU A 215 7.76 30.26 21.07
N PRO A 216 6.94 30.56 22.09
CA PRO A 216 6.42 31.90 22.33
C PRO A 216 7.49 32.87 22.88
N ASP A 217 8.49 32.37 23.63
CA ASP A 217 9.54 33.21 24.21
C ASP A 217 10.54 33.69 23.16
N ASN A 218 10.74 35.00 23.07
CA ASN A 218 11.58 35.59 22.03
C ASN A 218 13.07 35.25 22.20
N ALA A 219 13.57 35.18 23.45
CA ALA A 219 14.97 34.86 23.71
C ALA A 219 15.29 33.40 23.35
N ARG A 220 14.39 32.46 23.71
CA ARG A 220 14.50 31.06 23.29
C ARG A 220 14.39 30.88 21.79
N ARG A 221 13.54 31.68 21.13
CA ARG A 221 13.40 31.66 19.67
C ARG A 221 14.69 32.08 18.96
N ILE A 222 15.34 33.15 19.44
CA ILE A 222 16.65 33.61 18.94
C ILE A 222 17.71 32.53 19.20
N SER A 223 17.72 31.95 20.41
CA SER A 223 18.65 30.86 20.76
C SER A 223 18.48 29.64 19.85
N ALA A 224 17.25 29.18 19.61
CA ALA A 224 16.95 28.09 18.69
C ALA A 224 17.42 28.40 17.26
N SER A 225 17.23 29.64 16.79
CA SER A 225 17.69 30.07 15.47
C SER A 225 19.21 30.03 15.33
N MET A 226 19.96 30.45 16.36
CA MET A 226 21.43 30.36 16.37
C MET A 226 21.91 28.90 16.33
N GLN A 227 21.23 28.01 17.06
CA GLN A 227 21.54 26.58 17.12
C GLN A 227 21.34 25.84 15.78
N ILE A 228 20.58 26.40 14.83
CA ILE A 228 20.42 25.81 13.48
C ILE A 228 21.78 25.66 12.80
N SER A 229 22.66 26.65 12.94
CA SER A 229 23.98 26.64 12.30
C SER A 229 24.91 25.58 12.90
N GLU A 230 24.81 25.32 14.20
CA GLU A 230 25.55 24.29 14.92
C GLU A 230 25.14 22.89 14.46
N PHE A 231 23.84 22.64 14.35
CA PHE A 231 23.32 21.41 13.75
C PHE A 231 23.74 21.28 12.28
N GLY A 232 23.47 22.28 11.44
CA GLY A 232 23.77 22.20 10.02
C GLY A 232 25.25 21.95 9.69
N SER A 233 26.16 22.39 10.57
CA SER A 233 27.62 22.23 10.40
C SER A 233 28.19 21.00 11.12
N ALA A 234 27.35 20.12 11.70
CA ALA A 234 27.77 18.98 12.51
C ALA A 234 28.77 19.36 13.63
N ARG A 235 28.54 20.48 14.32
CA ARG A 235 29.43 20.94 15.39
C ARG A 235 29.15 20.23 16.73
N ALA A 236 30.16 20.22 17.60
CA ALA A 236 30.09 19.65 18.94
C ALA A 236 29.50 18.22 18.94
N ASP A 237 28.47 17.97 19.74
CA ASP A 237 27.87 16.63 19.92
C ASP A 237 27.38 16.02 18.61
N PHE A 238 26.88 16.86 17.69
CA PHE A 238 26.39 16.39 16.39
C PHE A 238 27.50 15.79 15.52
N GLY A 239 28.76 16.21 15.72
CA GLY A 239 29.92 15.78 14.95
C GLY A 239 30.69 14.60 15.55
N THR A 240 30.25 14.04 16.68
CA THR A 240 30.91 12.89 17.31
C THR A 240 30.76 11.63 16.45
N ASP A 241 31.71 10.69 16.56
CA ASP A 241 31.66 9.41 15.83
C ASP A 241 30.39 8.62 16.14
N LEU A 242 29.90 8.69 17.37
CA LEU A 242 28.64 8.06 17.78
C LEU A 242 27.45 8.76 17.12
N ALA A 243 27.40 10.09 17.11
CA ALA A 243 26.34 10.83 16.46
C ALA A 243 26.31 10.54 14.96
N ILE A 244 27.47 10.48 14.29
CA ILE A 244 27.61 10.18 12.86
C ILE A 244 27.15 8.76 12.53
N SER A 245 27.61 7.76 13.27
CA SER A 245 27.26 6.35 13.01
C SER A 245 25.77 6.05 13.24
N THR A 246 25.07 6.82 14.07
CA THR A 246 23.67 6.57 14.42
C THR A 246 22.65 7.39 13.62
N ARG A 247 23.06 8.30 12.73
CA ARG A 247 22.16 9.25 12.03
C ARG A 247 21.09 8.58 11.17
N THR A 248 21.39 7.41 10.61
CA THR A 248 20.48 6.65 9.74
C THR A 248 19.74 5.54 10.47
N ASP A 249 20.29 5.10 11.60
CA ASP A 249 19.87 3.85 12.25
C ASP A 249 18.89 4.12 13.40
N VAL A 250 18.99 5.31 14.02
CA VAL A 250 18.14 5.72 15.12
C VAL A 250 17.00 6.60 14.60
N ASN A 251 15.81 6.43 15.18
CA ASN A 251 14.68 7.31 14.90
C ASN A 251 15.09 8.78 15.08
N PRO A 252 14.78 9.69 14.13
CA PRO A 252 15.22 11.09 14.17
C PRO A 252 14.90 11.80 15.49
N ALA A 253 13.72 11.59 16.07
CA ALA A 253 13.36 12.22 17.34
C ALA A 253 14.24 11.72 18.49
N SER A 254 14.48 10.41 18.57
CA SER A 254 15.38 9.81 19.57
C SER A 254 16.83 10.24 19.36
N TRP A 255 17.29 10.36 18.11
CA TRP A 255 18.62 10.86 17.79
C TRP A 255 18.81 12.29 18.30
N TRP A 256 17.81 13.16 18.11
CA TRP A 256 17.83 14.51 18.68
C TRP A 256 17.87 14.50 20.21
N GLN A 257 17.14 13.60 20.88
CA GLN A 257 17.19 13.49 22.34
C GLN A 257 18.60 13.12 22.84
N GLN A 258 19.32 12.27 22.11
CA GLN A 258 20.65 11.80 22.48
C GLN A 258 21.75 12.84 22.20
N HIS A 259 21.71 13.47 21.01
CA HIS A 259 22.84 14.28 20.50
C HIS A 259 22.56 15.78 20.49
N GLY A 260 21.32 16.21 20.72
CA GLY A 260 20.92 17.62 20.77
C GLY A 260 21.14 18.32 22.11
N ILE A 261 21.93 17.75 23.02
CA ILE A 261 22.03 18.20 24.43
C ILE A 261 22.62 19.60 24.58
N ASN A 262 23.54 20.01 23.71
CA ASN A 262 24.08 21.37 23.69
C ASN A 262 23.21 22.38 22.92
N CYS A 263 22.11 21.92 22.31
CA CYS A 263 21.19 22.75 21.52
C CYS A 263 19.75 22.56 22.02
N LEU A 264 19.51 22.76 23.31
CA LEU A 264 18.25 22.40 23.99
C LEU A 264 17.00 23.06 23.38
N GLU A 265 17.07 24.30 22.91
CA GLU A 265 15.90 25.00 22.38
C GLU A 265 15.52 24.45 21.00
N LEU A 266 16.51 24.23 20.13
CA LEU A 266 16.27 23.57 18.85
C LEU A 266 15.89 22.09 19.03
N GLN A 267 16.51 21.40 19.98
CA GLN A 267 16.21 19.99 20.30
C GLN A 267 14.74 19.83 20.69
N ARG A 268 14.21 20.66 21.58
CA ARG A 268 12.79 20.59 22.00
C ARG A 268 11.85 20.77 20.81
N ILE A 269 12.17 21.67 19.89
CA ILE A 269 11.41 21.89 18.66
C ILE A 269 11.53 20.70 17.73
N ALA A 270 12.74 20.19 17.49
CA ALA A 270 13.00 19.05 16.62
C ALA A 270 12.29 17.79 17.10
N VAL A 271 12.41 17.45 18.39
CA VAL A 271 11.71 16.30 18.97
C VAL A 271 10.19 16.45 18.81
N ARG A 272 9.63 17.65 19.05
CA ARG A 272 8.19 17.90 18.88
C ARG A 272 7.71 17.72 17.43
N ILE A 273 8.50 18.16 16.45
CA ILE A 273 8.16 18.06 15.02
C ILE A 273 8.35 16.62 14.52
N LEU A 274 9.49 16.01 14.81
CA LEU A 274 9.89 14.71 14.28
C LEU A 274 9.11 13.54 14.94
N SER A 275 8.57 13.74 16.14
CA SER A 275 7.73 12.74 16.81
C SER A 275 6.28 12.71 16.31
N GLN A 276 5.88 13.60 15.39
CA GLN A 276 4.52 13.59 14.83
C GLN A 276 4.32 12.39 13.90
N THR A 277 3.07 11.94 13.77
CA THR A 277 2.65 11.00 12.74
C THR A 277 2.10 11.78 11.54
N CYS A 278 2.27 11.25 10.31
CA CYS A 278 1.68 11.86 9.11
C CYS A 278 0.70 10.94 8.36
N SER A 279 0.29 9.82 8.99
CA SER A 279 -0.74 8.93 8.45
C SER A 279 -1.96 8.93 9.38
N SER A 280 -3.11 9.32 8.83
CA SER A 280 -4.46 9.10 9.40
C SER A 280 -5.03 7.73 9.03
N PHE A 281 -4.29 6.93 8.25
CA PHE A 281 -4.84 5.83 7.48
C PHE A 281 -5.40 4.67 8.34
N GLY A 282 -4.79 4.41 9.50
CA GLY A 282 -5.31 3.44 10.47
C GLY A 282 -6.70 3.80 11.01
N CYS A 283 -7.07 5.08 10.93
CA CYS A 283 -8.43 5.53 11.22
C CYS A 283 -9.33 5.28 10.00
N GLU A 284 -9.01 5.80 8.80
CA GLU A 284 -9.91 5.83 7.62
C GLU A 284 -10.51 4.46 7.19
N HIS A 285 -9.74 3.37 7.17
CA HIS A 285 -10.28 2.04 6.80
C HIS A 285 -11.30 1.49 7.79
N THR A 286 -11.19 1.92 9.04
CA THR A 286 -12.19 1.58 10.07
C THR A 286 -13.50 2.32 9.77
N TRP A 287 -13.44 3.55 9.23
CA TRP A 287 -14.61 4.41 9.03
C TRP A 287 -15.45 3.97 7.83
N SER A 288 -14.87 3.51 6.72
CA SER A 288 -15.68 3.12 5.54
C SER A 288 -16.58 1.90 5.78
N ILE A 289 -16.14 0.97 6.63
CA ILE A 289 -16.94 -0.20 7.04
C ILE A 289 -18.09 0.23 7.94
N TYR A 290 -17.84 1.14 8.89
CA TYR A 290 -18.89 1.68 9.74
C TYR A 290 -19.87 2.58 8.97
N ASP A 291 -19.41 3.31 7.95
CA ASP A 291 -20.27 4.09 7.05
C ASP A 291 -21.21 3.18 6.24
N GLN A 292 -20.71 2.04 5.75
CA GLN A 292 -21.53 1.03 5.06
C GLN A 292 -22.58 0.40 5.99
N ILE A 293 -22.29 0.25 7.28
CA ILE A 293 -23.23 -0.28 8.29
C ILE A 293 -24.26 0.79 8.72
N HIS A 294 -23.98 2.09 8.56
CA HIS A 294 -24.75 3.16 9.22
C HIS A 294 -25.29 4.29 8.33
N SER A 295 -25.29 4.15 6.99
CA SER A 295 -25.67 5.24 6.08
C SER A 295 -27.13 5.77 6.19
N GLN A 296 -28.00 5.22 7.04
CA GLN A 296 -29.35 5.75 7.26
C GLN A 296 -29.75 5.82 8.74
N ARG A 297 -29.83 7.07 9.26
CA ARG A 297 -30.36 7.54 10.57
C ARG A 297 -29.42 7.46 11.78
N CYS A 298 -28.81 8.59 12.14
CA CYS A 298 -28.11 8.73 13.43
C CYS A 298 -28.80 9.73 14.39
N ASN A 299 -29.11 9.26 15.61
CA ASN A 299 -29.37 10.07 16.81
C ASN A 299 -28.09 10.11 17.69
N HIS A 300 -27.93 11.15 18.53
CA HIS A 300 -26.74 11.41 19.37
C HIS A 300 -26.23 10.20 20.20
N LEU A 301 -27.11 9.30 20.64
CA LEU A 301 -26.74 8.11 21.41
C LEU A 301 -25.99 7.05 20.57
N ALA A 302 -26.28 6.95 19.27
CA ALA A 302 -25.58 6.06 18.35
C ALA A 302 -24.15 6.56 18.07
N GLN A 303 -23.96 7.89 17.99
CA GLN A 303 -22.66 8.50 17.77
C GLN A 303 -21.70 8.30 18.95
N LYS A 304 -22.20 8.34 20.20
CA LYS A 304 -21.38 8.04 21.38
C LYS A 304 -20.90 6.59 21.38
N LYS A 305 -21.79 5.63 21.10
CA LYS A 305 -21.43 4.21 20.99
C LYS A 305 -20.41 3.98 19.87
N LEU A 306 -20.57 4.67 18.72
CA LEU A 306 -19.61 4.61 17.62
C LEU A 306 -18.22 5.09 18.06
N ASN A 307 -18.12 6.23 18.74
CA ASN A 307 -16.85 6.72 19.26
C ASN A 307 -16.18 5.74 20.23
N ASP A 308 -16.97 5.13 21.12
CA ASP A 308 -16.48 4.11 22.06
C ASP A 308 -15.98 2.86 21.31
N PHE A 309 -16.72 2.39 20.30
CA PHE A 309 -16.29 1.27 19.45
C PHE A 309 -15.01 1.59 18.68
N ILE A 310 -14.92 2.78 18.07
CA ILE A 310 -13.71 3.23 17.34
C ILE A 310 -12.52 3.29 18.31
N TYR A 311 -12.70 3.86 19.49
CA TYR A 311 -11.65 3.96 20.50
C TYR A 311 -11.15 2.57 20.92
N VAL A 312 -12.06 1.64 21.23
CA VAL A 312 -11.69 0.27 21.61
C VAL A 312 -11.02 -0.46 20.45
N HIS A 313 -11.59 -0.40 19.25
CA HIS A 313 -11.03 -1.05 18.06
C HIS A 313 -9.63 -0.55 17.72
N TYR A 314 -9.42 0.77 17.74
CA TYR A 314 -8.12 1.36 17.45
C TYR A 314 -7.07 1.01 18.51
N ASN A 315 -7.42 1.06 19.80
CA ASN A 315 -6.51 0.67 20.88
C ASN A 315 -6.19 -0.83 20.86
N LEU A 316 -7.15 -1.69 20.54
CA LEU A 316 -6.91 -3.12 20.34
C LEU A 316 -5.94 -3.36 19.19
N ARG A 317 -6.13 -2.68 18.05
CA ARG A 317 -5.19 -2.74 16.91
C ARG A 317 -3.80 -2.23 17.27
N LEU A 318 -3.67 -1.12 18.00
CA LEU A 318 -2.37 -0.64 18.47
C LEU A 318 -1.67 -1.67 19.37
N ARG A 319 -2.43 -2.31 20.26
CA ARG A 319 -1.91 -3.37 21.13
C ARG A 319 -1.50 -4.60 20.33
N GLU A 320 -2.32 -5.05 19.38
CA GLU A 320 -2.00 -6.17 18.49
C GLU A 320 -0.73 -5.89 17.68
N ARG A 321 -0.57 -4.68 17.15
CA ARG A 321 0.65 -4.25 16.45
C ARG A 321 1.89 -4.30 17.36
N GLN A 322 1.77 -3.86 18.61
CA GLN A 322 2.86 -3.97 19.59
C GLN A 322 3.21 -5.42 19.92
N ILE A 323 2.22 -6.32 19.92
CA ILE A 323 2.42 -7.76 20.13
C ILE A 323 3.06 -8.40 18.89
N ARG A 324 2.63 -8.06 17.66
CA ARG A 324 3.23 -8.54 16.40
C ARG A 324 4.70 -8.15 16.27
N LYS A 325 5.09 -6.96 16.71
CA LYS A 325 6.52 -6.57 16.81
C LYS A 325 7.35 -7.50 17.72
N ARG A 326 6.70 -8.34 18.54
CA ARG A 326 7.32 -9.34 19.43
C ARG A 326 7.13 -10.78 18.96
N SER A 327 6.32 -11.07 17.94
CA SER A 327 6.03 -12.42 17.46
C SER A 327 5.86 -12.43 15.93
N SER A 328 6.71 -13.19 15.23
CA SER A 328 6.79 -13.30 13.76
C SER A 328 5.47 -13.68 13.08
N ASP A 329 4.59 -14.43 13.74
CA ASP A 329 3.51 -15.12 13.05
C ASP A 329 2.15 -14.78 13.66
N SER A 330 1.36 -13.98 12.95
CA SER A 330 -0.11 -13.95 13.16
C SER A 330 -0.83 -13.52 11.88
N ILE A 331 -1.82 -14.32 11.47
CA ILE A 331 -2.69 -14.08 10.31
C ILE A 331 -3.44 -12.74 10.48
N SER A 332 -3.40 -11.89 9.45
CA SER A 332 -4.05 -10.58 9.48
C SER A 332 -5.56 -10.69 9.24
N LEU A 333 -6.36 -10.12 10.15
CA LEU A 333 -7.79 -9.86 9.97
C LEU A 333 -8.08 -8.92 8.77
N ASP A 334 -7.05 -8.30 8.18
CA ASP A 334 -7.19 -7.35 7.07
C ASP A 334 -7.67 -7.97 5.76
N ASN A 335 -7.38 -9.25 5.48
CA ASN A 335 -7.63 -9.84 4.15
C ASN A 335 -9.10 -9.73 3.70
N VAL A 336 -10.04 -9.98 4.61
CA VAL A 336 -11.49 -9.95 4.32
C VAL A 336 -11.98 -8.53 4.04
N LEU A 337 -11.41 -7.52 4.71
CA LEU A 337 -11.76 -6.11 4.49
C LEU A 337 -11.11 -5.58 3.20
N GLN A 338 -9.93 -6.10 2.86
CA GLN A 338 -9.19 -5.76 1.64
C GLN A 338 -9.88 -6.24 0.36
N GLU A 339 -10.59 -7.38 0.41
CA GLU A 339 -11.35 -7.91 -0.73
C GLU A 339 -12.45 -6.93 -1.21
N SER A 340 -13.07 -6.17 -0.29
CA SER A 340 -14.08 -5.16 -0.64
C SER A 340 -13.53 -3.99 -1.48
N LEU A 341 -12.21 -3.75 -1.44
CA LEU A 341 -11.57 -2.66 -2.19
C LEU A 341 -11.53 -2.92 -3.69
N LEU A 342 -11.77 -4.15 -4.13
CA LEU A 342 -11.70 -4.57 -5.52
C LEU A 342 -13.05 -5.03 -6.06
N LEU A 343 -14.17 -4.64 -5.44
CA LEU A 343 -15.50 -4.95 -5.95
C LEU A 343 -15.69 -4.52 -7.41
N ASP A 344 -15.17 -3.36 -7.82
CA ASP A 344 -15.26 -2.89 -9.21
C ASP A 344 -14.46 -3.74 -10.21
N TRP A 345 -13.60 -4.64 -9.72
CA TRP A 345 -12.81 -5.57 -10.52
C TRP A 345 -13.47 -6.96 -10.64
N ILE A 346 -14.56 -7.18 -9.89
CA ILE A 346 -15.32 -8.44 -9.84
C ILE A 346 -16.74 -8.23 -10.39
N VAL A 347 -17.44 -7.20 -9.92
CA VAL A 347 -18.85 -6.96 -10.20
C VAL A 347 -19.03 -6.12 -11.47
N GLU A 348 -19.94 -6.54 -12.35
CA GLU A 348 -20.39 -5.72 -13.48
C GLU A 348 -21.31 -4.59 -12.97
N PRO A 349 -21.17 -3.33 -13.42
CA PRO A 349 -22.18 -2.33 -13.13
C PRO A 349 -23.51 -2.84 -13.69
N GLU A 350 -24.55 -2.91 -12.85
CA GLU A 350 -25.85 -3.51 -13.14
C GLU A 350 -26.35 -3.15 -14.55
N LYS A 351 -26.13 -4.06 -15.51
CA LYS A 351 -26.95 -4.12 -16.71
C LYS A 351 -28.27 -4.73 -16.27
N GLN A 352 -29.36 -3.97 -16.46
CA GLN A 352 -30.72 -4.40 -16.18
C GLN A 352 -30.91 -5.88 -16.48
N ALA A 353 -31.26 -6.64 -15.45
CA ALA A 353 -31.46 -8.08 -15.51
C ALA A 353 -32.44 -8.42 -16.63
N LEU A 354 -31.93 -9.05 -17.69
CA LEU A 354 -32.74 -9.89 -18.55
C LEU A 354 -32.50 -11.32 -18.08
N GLN A 355 -33.56 -11.91 -17.55
CA GLN A 355 -33.68 -13.33 -17.24
C GLN A 355 -33.36 -14.15 -18.49
N GLU A 356 -32.38 -15.04 -18.43
CA GLU A 356 -32.39 -16.29 -19.22
C GLU A 356 -31.74 -17.42 -18.41
N ASP A 357 -32.61 -18.33 -17.97
CA ASP A 357 -32.50 -19.79 -17.94
C ASP A 357 -31.36 -20.48 -17.17
N GLU A 358 -31.61 -20.71 -15.87
CA GLU A 358 -31.14 -21.92 -15.18
C GLU A 358 -32.13 -23.05 -15.42
N ASP A 359 -31.91 -23.83 -16.48
CA ASP A 359 -32.41 -25.19 -16.57
C ASP A 359 -31.23 -26.08 -16.98
N ILE A 360 -30.82 -26.98 -16.07
CA ILE A 360 -30.50 -28.40 -16.31
C ILE A 360 -29.76 -28.96 -15.07
N LEU A 361 -30.53 -29.77 -14.34
CA LEU A 361 -30.18 -31.11 -13.83
C LEU A 361 -29.41 -31.24 -12.51
N TYR A 362 -30.15 -31.37 -11.41
CA TYR A 362 -29.93 -32.41 -10.38
C TYR A 362 -31.28 -32.82 -9.76
N ASN A 363 -32.10 -33.54 -10.52
CA ASN A 363 -33.12 -34.44 -9.98
C ASN A 363 -32.57 -35.85 -10.15
N GLU A 364 -32.00 -36.41 -9.08
CA GLU A 364 -31.81 -37.85 -8.78
C GLU A 364 -30.61 -38.00 -7.82
N MET A 365 -30.82 -37.65 -6.55
CA MET A 365 -30.14 -38.25 -5.39
C MET A 365 -30.73 -37.62 -4.14
N GLU A 366 -31.78 -38.24 -3.60
CA GLU A 366 -32.09 -38.38 -2.16
C GLU A 366 -33.54 -38.86 -1.99
N GLN A 367 -33.77 -40.10 -2.40
CA GLN A 367 -34.71 -40.97 -1.69
C GLN A 367 -33.88 -42.11 -1.11
N ALA A 368 -33.38 -41.93 0.11
CA ALA A 368 -33.14 -43.00 1.06
C ALA A 368 -32.85 -42.40 2.44
N ASP A 369 -33.80 -42.67 3.32
CA ASP A 369 -33.61 -42.96 4.73
C ASP A 369 -33.64 -41.80 5.75
N ALA A 370 -34.82 -41.74 6.34
CA ALA A 370 -35.25 -41.01 7.51
C ALA A 370 -34.84 -41.69 8.83
N TYR A 371 -35.10 -40.95 9.92
CA TYR A 371 -35.07 -41.32 11.35
C TYR A 371 -33.65 -41.35 11.97
N GLU A 372 -33.37 -40.74 13.12
CA GLU A 372 -34.20 -40.42 14.28
C GLU A 372 -33.54 -39.29 15.11
N ASN A 373 -34.35 -38.34 15.56
CA ASN A 373 -34.04 -37.45 16.68
C ASN A 373 -34.21 -38.28 17.97
N ASP A 374 -33.27 -38.20 18.90
CA ASP A 374 -33.62 -38.37 20.32
C ASP A 374 -32.70 -37.59 21.28
N LEU A 375 -33.39 -36.81 22.12
CA LEU A 375 -32.93 -36.15 23.34
C LEU A 375 -32.50 -37.18 24.39
N ILE A 376 -31.44 -36.92 25.15
CA ILE A 376 -31.40 -37.26 26.59
C ILE A 376 -30.74 -36.12 27.38
N GLU A 377 -31.45 -35.68 28.42
CA GLU A 377 -31.10 -34.68 29.43
C GLU A 377 -30.19 -35.21 30.56
N TYR A 378 -29.63 -34.25 31.30
CA TYR A 378 -28.76 -34.26 32.48
C TYR A 378 -28.96 -35.35 33.56
N GLU A 379 -27.84 -35.73 34.21
CA GLU A 379 -27.81 -35.85 35.69
C GLU A 379 -26.41 -35.57 36.28
N ASP A 380 -26.45 -35.01 37.50
CA ASP A 380 -25.40 -34.40 38.33
C ASP A 380 -24.59 -35.44 39.14
N GLY A 381 -23.36 -35.10 39.55
CA GLY A 381 -22.51 -35.99 40.34
C GLY A 381 -21.08 -35.50 40.61
N ASN A 382 -20.93 -34.64 41.62
CA ASN A 382 -19.68 -34.09 42.17
C ASN A 382 -18.93 -35.09 43.09
N VAL A 383 -17.61 -35.35 42.89
CA VAL A 383 -16.61 -35.70 43.95
C VAL A 383 -15.16 -35.36 43.50
N GLU A 384 -14.35 -34.92 44.47
CA GLU A 384 -13.03 -34.27 44.47
C GLU A 384 -11.76 -35.09 44.08
N ALA A 385 -10.71 -34.31 43.77
CA ALA A 385 -9.29 -34.39 44.18
C ALA A 385 -8.24 -35.30 43.48
N ARG A 386 -7.28 -34.57 42.87
CA ARG A 386 -5.79 -34.65 42.99
C ARG A 386 -4.95 -35.61 42.11
N LYS A 387 -4.01 -34.92 41.42
CA LYS A 387 -2.53 -35.14 41.27
C LYS A 387 -2.00 -35.96 40.08
N GLY A 388 -1.03 -35.34 39.38
CA GLY A 388 0.01 -35.97 38.54
C GLY A 388 0.29 -35.13 37.28
N SER A 389 1.19 -34.14 37.31
CA SER A 389 2.63 -34.27 36.98
C SER A 389 2.88 -34.78 35.55
N MET A 390 3.26 -33.90 34.62
CA MET A 390 3.81 -34.29 33.32
C MET A 390 5.15 -33.57 33.11
N GLU A 391 6.21 -34.37 33.16
CA GLU A 391 7.60 -33.98 32.95
C GLU A 391 7.92 -33.75 31.47
N LEU A 392 8.92 -32.89 31.29
CA LEU A 392 9.70 -32.60 30.09
C LEU A 392 10.15 -33.87 29.34
N VAL A 393 10.09 -33.81 28.01
CA VAL A 393 11.05 -34.53 27.16
C VAL A 393 11.67 -33.55 26.17
N THR A 394 12.97 -33.37 26.34
CA THR A 394 13.92 -32.72 25.44
C THR A 394 14.31 -33.66 24.32
N LEU A 395 14.50 -33.15 23.10
CA LEU A 395 15.62 -33.57 22.24
C LEU A 395 15.87 -32.52 21.16
N ALA A 396 17.08 -31.97 21.22
CA ALA A 396 17.68 -31.08 20.25
C ALA A 396 18.49 -31.89 19.22
N ASP A 397 18.83 -31.18 18.15
CA ASP A 397 19.96 -31.36 17.23
C ASP A 397 19.75 -32.22 15.98
N VAL A 398 19.58 -31.54 14.84
CA VAL A 398 20.42 -31.73 13.64
C VAL A 398 20.65 -30.37 12.94
N GLU A 399 21.92 -30.14 12.61
CA GLU A 399 22.60 -28.97 12.04
C GLU A 399 22.27 -28.62 10.56
N PRO A 400 22.77 -27.46 10.03
CA PRO A 400 22.25 -26.75 8.87
C PRO A 400 22.91 -27.14 7.53
N LEU A 401 22.28 -26.76 6.41
CA LEU A 401 22.86 -26.91 5.07
C LEU A 401 23.15 -25.58 4.38
N ASP A 402 24.33 -25.56 3.79
CA ASP A 402 25.13 -24.49 3.23
C ASP A 402 24.56 -23.70 2.04
N VAL A 403 25.05 -22.47 1.98
CA VAL A 403 25.07 -21.55 0.84
C VAL A 403 26.24 -21.91 -0.07
N ASN A 404 26.07 -21.88 -1.41
CA ASN A 404 27.06 -21.25 -2.31
C ASN A 404 26.59 -21.10 -3.79
N PRO A 405 27.27 -20.22 -4.56
CA PRO A 405 26.70 -19.38 -5.64
C PRO A 405 27.16 -19.80 -7.04
N ALA A 406 26.55 -19.23 -8.10
CA ALA A 406 27.22 -19.02 -9.39
C ALA A 406 26.50 -18.03 -10.32
N ASN A 407 27.30 -17.06 -10.80
CA ASN A 407 27.30 -16.31 -12.06
C ASN A 407 26.37 -16.82 -13.20
N ASN A 408 25.76 -15.91 -13.98
CA ASN A 408 26.37 -15.37 -15.21
C ASN A 408 25.45 -14.43 -16.02
N ALA A 409 26.12 -13.46 -16.64
CA ALA A 409 25.94 -12.93 -18.00
C ALA A 409 24.64 -12.18 -18.37
N GLY A 410 24.87 -11.00 -18.93
CA GLY A 410 23.83 -10.08 -19.36
C GLY A 410 23.13 -10.47 -20.67
N ALA A 411 21.97 -9.88 -20.85
CA ALA A 411 21.37 -9.65 -22.15
C ALA A 411 20.86 -8.20 -22.13
N ALA A 412 21.50 -7.34 -22.91
CA ALA A 412 21.00 -6.01 -23.21
C ALA A 412 19.67 -6.17 -23.95
N THR A 413 18.58 -5.64 -23.39
CA THR A 413 17.31 -5.53 -24.10
C THR A 413 17.25 -4.16 -24.77
N ASP A 414 17.15 -4.25 -26.09
CA ASP A 414 16.88 -3.21 -27.08
C ASP A 414 15.53 -2.53 -26.76
N ASP A 415 15.54 -1.47 -25.93
CA ASP A 415 14.34 -0.83 -25.35
C ASP A 415 14.15 0.64 -25.78
N ASP A 416 14.91 1.13 -26.78
CA ASP A 416 14.92 2.54 -27.19
C ASP A 416 14.35 2.81 -28.60
N ALA A 417 13.30 2.08 -29.02
CA ALA A 417 12.62 2.37 -30.28
C ALA A 417 11.09 2.54 -30.14
N ASP A 418 10.66 3.78 -30.41
CA ASP A 418 9.32 4.30 -30.73
C ASP A 418 8.20 4.20 -29.68
N LEU A 419 7.99 5.33 -29.00
CA LEU A 419 6.78 5.69 -28.28
C LEU A 419 5.89 6.66 -29.09
N ASN A 420 5.74 6.43 -30.40
CA ASN A 420 4.71 7.11 -31.22
C ASN A 420 3.26 6.82 -30.75
N PHE A 421 3.09 5.98 -29.73
CA PHE A 421 1.79 5.73 -29.11
C PHE A 421 1.30 6.92 -28.25
N LEU A 422 2.20 7.69 -27.65
CA LEU A 422 1.80 8.84 -26.82
C LEU A 422 1.31 10.02 -27.67
N ASP A 423 1.78 10.17 -28.91
CA ASP A 423 1.38 11.28 -29.77
C ASP A 423 -0.10 11.23 -30.18
N ASP A 424 -0.70 10.04 -30.27
CA ASP A 424 -2.14 9.88 -30.60
C ASP A 424 -3.08 10.17 -29.39
N ASP A 425 -2.57 10.10 -28.15
CA ASP A 425 -3.37 10.27 -26.92
C ASP A 425 -3.05 11.58 -26.16
N LEU A 426 -1.97 12.28 -26.51
CA LEU A 426 -1.55 13.56 -25.90
C LEU A 426 -2.09 14.81 -26.63
N SER A 427 -2.78 14.64 -27.76
CA SER A 427 -3.25 15.75 -28.59
C SER A 427 -4.64 16.31 -28.25
N ASP A 428 -5.32 15.79 -27.22
CA ASP A 428 -6.66 16.27 -26.80
C ASP A 428 -6.74 16.66 -25.31
#